data_AF-A0A074TCV8-F1
#
_entry.id   AF-A0A074TCV8-F1
#
_cell.length_a   1.000
_cell.length_b   1.000
_cell.length_c   1.000
_cell.angle_alpha   90.00
_cell.angle_beta   90.00
_cell.angle_gamma   90.00
#
_symmetry.space_group_name_H-M   'P 1'
#
loop_
_entity.id
_entity.type
_entity.pdbx_description
1 polymer ?
#
loop_
_entity_poly.entity_id
_entity_poly.type
_entity_poly.pdbx_seq_one_letter_code
_entity_poly.pdbx_strand_id
1 'polypeptide(L)'
;MSHFDDLENARVRYEMAEHLEHLFQAGIIRECDQPVYGIARLVQDKGQEILTPKQSWHFRTKVEEPYCRPECWRCGFTISVDQAWDVESGDLNDLCPSCRHDWDRM
;
A
#
# COMPACT_ATOMS: atom_id res chain seq x y z
N MET A 1 9.01 -14.18 21.72
CA MET A 1 8.69 -13.79 20.34
C MET A 1 9.49 -14.72 19.44
N SER A 2 8.84 -15.36 18.48
CA SER A 2 9.49 -16.38 17.67
C SER A 2 10.27 -15.73 16.52
N HIS A 3 11.36 -16.35 16.06
CA HIS A 3 12.10 -15.88 14.88
C HIS A 3 11.24 -15.74 13.62
N PHE A 4 10.08 -16.41 13.57
CA PHE A 4 9.13 -16.31 12.47
C PHE A 4 8.39 -14.96 12.47
N ASP A 5 8.04 -14.44 13.65
CA ASP A 5 7.36 -13.15 13.79
C ASP A 5 8.26 -12.00 13.34
N ASP A 6 9.57 -12.11 13.61
CA ASP A 6 10.55 -11.08 13.23
C ASP A 6 10.79 -11.04 11.71
N LEU A 7 10.82 -12.21 11.05
CA LEU A 7 10.97 -12.30 9.59
C LEU A 7 9.74 -11.77 8.87
N GLU A 8 8.55 -12.10 9.35
CA GLU A 8 7.31 -11.60 8.76
C GLU A 8 7.17 -10.09 8.93
N ASN A 9 7.52 -9.56 10.11
CA ASN A 9 7.56 -8.11 10.34
C ASN A 9 8.56 -7.41 9.44
N ALA A 10 9.74 -7.99 9.21
CA ALA A 10 10.73 -7.45 8.29
C ALA A 10 10.22 -7.44 6.84
N ARG A 11 9.53 -8.50 6.42
CA ARG A 11 8.91 -8.60 5.09
C ARG A 11 7.85 -7.53 4.88
N VAL A 12 6.93 -7.38 5.84
CA VAL A 12 5.86 -6.36 5.77
C VAL A 12 6.44 -4.94 5.71
N ARG A 13 7.50 -4.66 6.50
CA ARG A 13 8.18 -3.35 6.45
C ARG A 13 8.83 -3.09 5.10
N TYR A 14 9.47 -4.10 4.52
CA TYR A 14 10.08 -3.98 3.19
C TYR A 14 9.01 -3.70 2.13
N GLU A 15 7.94 -4.49 2.10
CA GLU A 15 6.81 -4.32 1.16
C GLU A 15 6.19 -2.90 1.29
N MET A 16 6.05 -2.39 2.52
CA MET A 16 5.55 -1.03 2.76
C MET A 16 6.52 0.06 2.28
N ALA A 17 7.82 -0.09 2.53
CA ALA A 17 8.81 0.91 2.10
C ALA A 17 8.93 0.98 0.57
N GLU A 18 8.87 -0.17 -0.10
CA GLU A 18 8.84 -0.29 -1.56
C GLU A 18 7.58 0.38 -2.14
N HIS A 19 6.41 0.07 -1.57
CA HIS A 19 5.16 0.72 -1.94
C HIS A 19 5.23 2.26 -1.84
N LEU A 20 5.73 2.78 -0.72
CA LEU A 20 5.85 4.22 -0.51
C LEU A 20 6.81 4.87 -1.52
N GLU A 21 7.90 4.19 -1.88
CA GLU A 21 8.83 4.67 -2.91
C GLU A 21 8.12 4.82 -4.25
N HIS A 22 7.29 3.85 -4.64
CA HIS A 22 6.48 3.94 -5.85
C HIS A 22 5.50 5.12 -5.81
N LEU A 23 4.81 5.37 -4.69
CA LEU A 23 3.92 6.51 -4.55
C LEU A 23 4.63 7.86 -4.72
N PHE A 24 5.88 7.96 -4.23
CA PHE A 24 6.70 9.15 -4.42
C PHE A 24 7.15 9.30 -5.88
N GLN A 25 7.60 8.22 -6.52
CA GLN A 25 8.07 8.24 -7.91
C GLN A 25 6.94 8.54 -8.89
N ALA A 26 5.73 8.03 -8.63
CA ALA A 26 4.54 8.30 -9.42
C ALA A 26 3.96 9.70 -9.18
N GLY A 27 4.49 10.46 -8.21
CA GLY A 27 4.04 11.81 -7.91
C GLY A 27 2.63 11.88 -7.30
N ILE A 28 2.19 10.79 -6.66
CA ILE A 28 0.88 10.67 -6.02
C ILE A 28 0.90 11.32 -4.64
N ILE A 29 1.96 11.05 -3.89
CA ILE A 29 2.30 11.78 -2.68
C ILE A 29 3.48 12.69 -3.02
N ARG A 30 3.26 14.00 -2.99
CA ARG A 30 4.27 15.01 -3.34
C ARG A 30 4.66 15.82 -2.12
N GLU A 31 5.79 16.51 -2.23
CA GLU A 31 6.29 17.38 -1.15
C GLU A 31 5.28 18.44 -0.70
N CYS A 32 4.39 18.90 -1.59
CA CYS A 32 3.34 19.86 -1.27
C CYS A 32 2.18 19.27 -0.45
N ASP A 33 2.02 17.95 -0.41
CA ASP A 33 0.92 17.25 0.26
C ASP A 33 1.20 17.07 1.76
N GLN A 34 1.82 18.07 2.39
CA GLN A 34 2.07 18.08 3.83
C GLN A 34 0.75 18.06 4.60
N PRO A 35 0.67 17.34 5.73
CA PRO A 35 1.76 16.62 6.41
C PRO A 35 1.99 15.19 5.91
N VAL A 36 1.22 14.70 4.92
CA VAL A 36 1.20 13.29 4.51
C VAL A 36 2.55 12.85 3.97
N TYR A 37 3.20 13.66 3.13
CA TYR A 37 4.54 13.37 2.61
C TYR A 37 5.57 13.13 3.71
N GLY A 38 5.61 14.01 4.72
CA GLY A 38 6.54 13.86 5.84
C GLY A 38 6.29 12.59 6.67
N ILE A 39 5.02 12.23 6.86
CA ILE A 39 4.64 11.00 7.56
C ILE A 39 5.00 9.76 6.73
N ALA A 40 4.75 9.78 5.42
CA ALA A 40 5.09 8.69 4.52
C ALA A 40 6.61 8.45 4.46
N ARG A 41 7.43 9.51 4.35
CA ARG A 41 8.90 9.38 4.43
C ARG A 41 9.36 8.80 5.76
N LEU A 42 8.73 9.23 6.85
CA LEU A 42 9.03 8.72 8.18
C LEU A 42 8.74 7.22 8.31
N VAL A 43 7.64 6.75 7.73
CA VAL A 43 7.30 5.31 7.67
C VAL A 43 8.28 4.53 6.79
N GLN A 44 8.64 5.07 5.63
CA GLN A 44 9.60 4.44 4.72
C GLN A 44 10.96 4.19 5.41
N ASP A 45 11.44 5.17 6.17
CA ASP A 45 12.76 5.10 6.81
C ASP A 45 12.78 4.25 8.08
N LYS A 46 11.70 4.27 8.86
CA LYS A 46 11.70 3.78 10.26
C LYS A 46 10.58 2.82 10.61
N GLY A 47 9.68 2.53 9.68
CA GLY A 47 8.48 1.73 9.94
C GLY A 47 7.33 2.52 10.56
N GLN A 48 6.16 1.89 10.61
CA GLN A 48 4.92 2.51 11.09
C GLN A 48 4.85 2.58 12.63
N GLU A 49 5.58 1.74 13.34
CA GLU A 49 5.53 1.62 14.80
C GLU A 49 5.97 2.89 15.54
N ILE A 50 6.70 3.77 14.85
CA ILE A 50 7.18 5.03 15.42
C ILE A 50 6.17 6.18 15.29
N LEU A 51 5.06 5.96 14.58
CA LEU A 51 4.05 6.99 14.39
C LEU A 51 3.29 7.27 15.69
N THR A 52 3.10 8.55 15.99
CA THR A 52 2.14 8.97 17.02
C THR A 52 0.71 8.58 16.60
N PRO A 53 -0.25 8.46 17.52
CA PRO A 53 -1.64 8.14 17.17
C PRO A 53 -2.25 9.08 16.11
N LYS A 54 -1.91 10.37 16.16
CA LYS A 54 -2.37 11.35 15.16
C LYS A 54 -1.72 11.13 13.79
N GLN A 55 -0.43 10.83 13.75
CA GLN A 55 0.27 10.53 12.49
C GLN A 55 -0.20 9.21 11.90
N SER A 56 -0.43 8.19 12.72
CA SER A 56 -1.00 6.90 12.31
C SER A 56 -2.39 7.09 11.70
N TRP A 57 -3.25 7.93 12.29
CA TRP A 57 -4.55 8.26 11.69
C TRP A 57 -4.40 8.95 10.32
N HIS A 58 -3.48 9.91 10.19
CA HIS A 58 -3.22 10.56 8.90
C HIS A 58 -2.66 9.59 7.86
N PHE A 59 -1.70 8.76 8.25
CA PHE A 59 -1.10 7.75 7.38
C PHE A 59 -2.16 6.77 6.91
N ARG A 60 -2.95 6.21 7.83
CA ARG A 60 -4.03 5.29 7.49
C ARG A 60 -5.05 5.92 6.54
N THR A 61 -5.59 7.10 6.88
CA THR A 61 -6.67 7.72 6.08
C THR A 61 -6.23 8.35 4.77
N LYS A 62 -4.94 8.65 4.60
CA LYS A 62 -4.41 9.36 3.42
C LYS A 62 -3.44 8.56 2.57
N VAL A 63 -2.95 7.43 3.10
CA VAL A 63 -2.01 6.55 2.42
C VAL A 63 -2.59 5.15 2.33
N GLU A 64 -2.96 4.51 3.45
CA GLU A 64 -3.40 3.10 3.43
C GLU A 64 -4.83 2.89 2.94
N GLU A 65 -5.82 3.65 3.43
CA GLU A 65 -7.24 3.50 3.09
C GLU A 65 -7.54 3.85 1.63
N PRO A 66 -6.95 4.92 1.04
CA PRO A 66 -7.04 5.14 -0.40
C PRO A 66 -6.38 4.02 -1.21
N TYR A 67 -5.27 3.46 -0.68
CA TYR A 67 -4.54 2.35 -1.28
C TYR A 67 -5.12 1.00 -0.87
N CYS A 68 -6.35 0.75 -1.29
CA CYS A 68 -6.98 -0.54 -1.06
C CYS A 68 -6.42 -1.51 -2.10
N ARG A 69 -5.45 -2.37 -1.74
CA ARG A 69 -5.07 -3.55 -2.54
C ARG A 69 -6.36 -4.33 -2.81
N PRO A 70 -6.97 -4.21 -4.00
CA PRO A 70 -8.31 -4.73 -4.20
C PRO A 70 -8.25 -6.24 -4.09
N GLU A 71 -9.19 -6.77 -3.33
CA GLU A 71 -9.40 -8.20 -3.20
C GLU A 71 -10.46 -8.63 -4.22
N CYS A 72 -10.18 -9.70 -4.98
CA CYS A 72 -11.13 -10.15 -5.99
C CYS A 72 -12.39 -10.66 -5.29
N TRP A 73 -13.52 -10.00 -5.51
CA TRP A 73 -14.82 -10.36 -4.90
C TRP A 73 -15.21 -11.82 -5.08
N ARG A 74 -14.74 -12.47 -6.16
CA ARG A 74 -15.09 -13.86 -6.49
C ARG A 74 -14.17 -14.89 -5.83
N CYS A 75 -12.87 -14.62 -5.76
CA CYS A 75 -11.89 -15.64 -5.36
C CYS A 75 -11.05 -15.26 -4.14
N GLY A 76 -11.22 -14.05 -3.61
CA GLY A 76 -10.47 -13.55 -2.46
C GLY A 76 -9.00 -13.25 -2.77
N PHE A 77 -8.59 -13.25 -4.04
CA PHE A 77 -7.21 -13.00 -4.40
C PHE A 77 -6.88 -11.52 -4.23
N THR A 78 -5.94 -11.22 -3.32
CA THR A 78 -5.36 -9.90 -3.14
C THR A 78 -4.20 -9.72 -4.11
N ILE A 79 -4.26 -8.68 -4.96
CA ILE A 79 -3.16 -8.41 -5.88
C ILE A 79 -1.90 -7.94 -5.15
N SER A 80 -0.75 -8.17 -5.79
CA SER A 80 0.54 -7.64 -5.31
C SER A 80 0.53 -6.11 -5.28
N VAL A 81 1.46 -5.51 -4.52
CA VAL A 81 1.61 -4.05 -4.43
C VAL A 81 1.83 -3.45 -5.83
N ASP A 82 2.73 -4.04 -6.61
CA ASP A 82 3.02 -3.60 -7.99
C ASP A 82 1.77 -3.62 -8.87
N GLN A 83 0.93 -4.64 -8.72
CA GLN A 83 -0.33 -4.77 -9.46
C GLN A 83 -1.42 -3.83 -8.94
N ALA A 84 -1.50 -3.56 -7.63
CA ALA A 84 -2.45 -2.54 -7.13
C ALA A 84 -2.19 -1.18 -7.77
N TRP A 85 -0.95 -0.93 -8.19
CA TRP A 85 -0.57 0.26 -8.92
C TRP A 85 -1.12 0.32 -10.35
N ASP A 86 -1.05 -0.78 -11.09
CA ASP A 86 -1.68 -0.87 -12.42
C ASP A 86 -3.19 -0.63 -12.33
N VAL A 87 -3.86 -1.01 -11.22
CA VAL A 87 -5.31 -0.73 -11.04
C VAL A 87 -5.55 0.77 -10.88
N GLU A 88 -4.75 1.44 -10.06
CA GLU A 88 -4.92 2.86 -9.78
C GLU A 88 -4.51 3.78 -10.94
N SER A 89 -3.54 3.38 -11.77
CA SER A 89 -3.17 4.10 -12.99
C SER A 89 -4.16 3.87 -14.14
N GLY A 90 -5.09 2.91 -14.00
CA GLY A 90 -6.01 2.49 -15.05
C GLY A 90 -5.35 1.61 -16.13
N ASP A 91 -4.17 1.06 -15.86
CA ASP A 91 -3.38 0.25 -16.79
C ASP A 91 -3.57 -1.27 -16.59
N LEU A 92 -4.26 -1.73 -15.54
CA LEU A 92 -4.49 -3.16 -15.32
C LEU A 92 -5.56 -3.70 -16.26
N ASN A 93 -5.30 -4.88 -16.82
CA ASN A 93 -6.33 -5.73 -17.39
C ASN A 93 -7.54 -5.78 -16.44
N ASP A 94 -8.74 -5.60 -16.98
CA ASP A 94 -10.01 -5.65 -16.24
C ASP A 94 -10.21 -6.95 -15.43
N LEU A 95 -9.38 -7.98 -15.67
CA LEU A 95 -9.51 -9.34 -15.15
C LEU A 95 -8.53 -9.67 -14.01
N CYS A 96 -9.04 -10.35 -12.99
CA CYS A 96 -8.27 -10.92 -11.89
C CYS A 96 -7.19 -11.90 -12.38
N PRO A 97 -5.91 -11.78 -11.95
CA PRO A 97 -4.83 -12.70 -12.37
C PRO A 97 -5.06 -14.16 -11.98
N SER A 98 -5.78 -14.41 -10.89
CA SER A 98 -6.04 -15.76 -10.38
C SER A 98 -7.26 -16.40 -11.06
N CYS A 99 -8.41 -15.73 -11.04
CA CYS A 99 -9.67 -16.32 -11.51
C CYS A 99 -10.19 -15.77 -12.84
N ARG A 100 -9.49 -14.79 -13.43
CA ARG A 100 -9.81 -14.12 -14.70
C ARG A 100 -11.20 -13.50 -14.77
N HIS A 101 -11.74 -13.06 -13.62
CA HIS A 101 -13.01 -12.34 -13.55
C HIS A 101 -12.80 -10.85 -13.45
N ASP A 102 -13.77 -10.08 -13.96
CA ASP A 102 -13.74 -8.63 -13.86
C ASP A 102 -13.65 -8.17 -12.39
N TRP A 103 -12.74 -7.22 -12.16
CA TRP A 103 -12.68 -6.46 -10.91
C TRP A 103 -13.94 -5.58 -10.73
N ASP A 104 -14.53 -5.17 -11.85
CA ASP A 104 -15.58 -4.13 -11.97
C ASP A 104 -17.03 -4.61 -11.68
N ARG A 105 -17.18 -5.73 -10.97
CA ARG A 105 -18.51 -6.17 -10.45
C ARG A 105 -18.70 -5.79 -8.99
N MET A 106 -18.47 -4.52 -8.65
CA MET A 106 -19.00 -3.88 -7.45
C MET A 106 -20.19 -2.98 -7.81
#